data_AF-A0A075FNV3-F1
#
_entry.id   AF-A0A075FNV3-F1
#
_cell.length_a   1.000
_cell.length_b   1.000
_cell.length_c   1.000
_cell.angle_alpha   90.00
_cell.angle_beta   90.00
_cell.angle_gamma   90.00
#
_symmetry.space_group_name_H-M   'P 1'
#
loop_
_entity.id
_entity.type
_entity.pdbx_description
1 polymer ?
#
loop_
_entity_poly.entity_id
_entity_poly.type
_entity_poly.pdbx_seq_one_letter_code
_entity_poly.pdbx_strand_id
1 'polypeptide(L)'
;MDYFLELEESIAGKPGGRWVNPSNNAILSLLAISLALACGIFGGMWEGFLPNGLFELTAKAEAEGAGSMIISTSFIDLSIPQSQIYGVISAVVITFAWWVTLTALIKWTPGKTLTTAMLGIASAWIIVLTVRGLSHFVLVEADWAVVWANRVLLVVGQQMTEQMTQAPGSESCIAVSNCYGVNQNWRLWWILYPTFAIIASAYGTTAEKPARFLVPFSLVVICLMTVAWVPSEINYHKEVPILNLAKALLIGYIAYGASFYYCVTNEEYKANRLRSYIAIGAVGTFFFAIMIMNPPEFVKELAVLAGGEPAQGMREAIIAGEVIPSTLDKLAGDGIEASQWGGLFVNLIVATAGCVLGFGIGVVLAFGRQSDQPFFSVPSIALIELVRSGPLICWLWFAVFLMPDLMDPFYNAEDIMRMLLMFGIFGGCYIAEVLRGGLQAVDSGQKEAALALGLSPFQTKMQVELPNAVRTTLPSIVSVFIGLWKDTTLLFIINILDFFKLAKDLPATDLRFLGNFLEPLYVTALVFWVFAFYLSRISMKIEKGLGLVREGGGEAA
;
A
#
# COMPACT_ATOMS: atom_id res chain seq x y z
N MET A 1 5.76 -7.78 -40.15
CA MET A 1 4.80 -8.89 -40.33
C MET A 1 5.25 -10.11 -39.54
N ASP A 2 6.52 -10.49 -39.62
CA ASP A 2 7.05 -11.66 -38.90
C ASP A 2 6.90 -11.58 -37.38
N TYR A 3 7.20 -10.42 -36.77
CA TYR A 3 6.97 -10.19 -35.34
C TYR A 3 5.50 -10.37 -34.91
N PHE A 4 4.56 -10.02 -35.78
CA PHE A 4 3.13 -10.19 -35.51
C PHE A 4 2.72 -11.67 -35.56
N LEU A 5 3.26 -12.42 -36.52
CA LEU A 5 3.04 -13.86 -36.62
C LEU A 5 3.66 -14.62 -35.44
N GLU A 6 4.86 -14.21 -34.99
CA GLU A 6 5.49 -14.76 -33.77
C GLU A 6 4.64 -14.50 -32.53
N LEU A 7 4.11 -13.28 -32.37
CA LEU A 7 3.21 -12.94 -31.27
C LEU A 7 1.92 -13.79 -31.33
N GLU A 8 1.33 -13.95 -32.51
CA GLU A 8 0.14 -14.76 -32.71
C GLU A 8 0.38 -16.24 -32.36
N GLU A 9 1.51 -16.82 -32.79
CA GLU A 9 1.89 -18.19 -32.45
C GLU A 9 2.15 -18.36 -30.95
N SER A 10 2.69 -17.34 -30.28
CA SER A 10 2.89 -17.35 -28.84
C SER A 10 1.58 -17.35 -28.05
N ILE A 11 0.52 -16.72 -28.57
CA ILE A 11 -0.75 -16.55 -27.86
C ILE A 11 -1.72 -17.68 -28.21
N ALA A 12 -1.90 -17.96 -29.50
CA ALA A 12 -2.90 -18.92 -29.99
C ALA A 12 -2.30 -20.32 -30.26
N GLY A 13 -0.97 -20.45 -30.34
CA GLY A 13 -0.25 -21.68 -30.65
C GLY A 13 0.16 -21.81 -32.13
N LYS A 14 0.90 -22.88 -32.47
CA LYS A 14 1.42 -23.10 -33.82
C LYS A 14 0.35 -23.66 -34.77
N PRO A 15 0.29 -23.19 -36.04
CA PRO A 15 -0.69 -23.68 -37.00
C PRO A 15 -0.57 -25.20 -37.21
N GLY A 16 -1.70 -25.89 -37.16
CA GLY A 16 -1.82 -27.34 -37.33
C GLY A 16 -2.59 -27.76 -38.59
N GLY A 17 -3.25 -26.81 -39.27
CA GLY A 17 -3.99 -27.05 -40.50
C GLY A 17 -3.06 -27.35 -41.67
N ARG A 18 -3.36 -28.44 -42.41
CA ARG A 18 -2.59 -28.84 -43.61
C ARG A 18 -2.63 -27.80 -44.75
N TRP A 19 -3.57 -26.86 -44.69
CA TRP A 19 -3.74 -25.78 -45.65
C TRP A 19 -2.92 -24.52 -45.31
N VAL A 20 -2.23 -24.48 -44.17
CA VAL A 20 -1.43 -23.33 -43.77
C VAL A 20 -0.02 -23.46 -44.35
N ASN A 21 0.33 -22.58 -45.27
CA ASN A 21 1.62 -22.48 -45.96
C ASN A 21 2.28 -21.12 -45.67
N PRO A 22 3.61 -20.99 -45.82
CA PRO A 22 4.31 -19.71 -45.60
C PRO A 22 3.77 -18.56 -46.46
N SER A 23 3.24 -18.86 -47.65
CA SER A 23 2.67 -17.86 -48.56
C SER A 23 1.26 -17.38 -48.17
N ASN A 24 0.48 -18.16 -47.41
CA ASN A 24 -0.90 -17.81 -47.04
C ASN A 24 -1.10 -17.55 -45.54
N ASN A 25 -0.12 -17.85 -44.69
CA ASN A 25 -0.21 -17.66 -43.24
C ASN A 25 -0.54 -16.21 -42.88
N ALA A 26 0.13 -15.23 -43.50
CA ALA A 26 -0.15 -13.81 -43.28
C ALA A 26 -1.57 -13.41 -43.68
N ILE A 27 -2.11 -13.98 -44.78
CA ILE A 27 -3.46 -13.70 -45.27
C ILE A 27 -4.51 -14.25 -44.30
N LEU A 28 -4.31 -15.47 -43.79
CA LEU A 28 -5.21 -16.09 -42.80
C LEU A 28 -5.22 -15.33 -41.47
N SER A 29 -4.07 -14.77 -41.09
CA SER A 29 -3.95 -13.93 -39.89
C SER A 29 -4.71 -12.62 -40.04
N LEU A 30 -4.58 -11.98 -41.20
CA LEU A 30 -5.31 -10.76 -41.53
C LEU A 30 -6.82 -11.00 -41.57
N LEU A 31 -7.26 -12.15 -42.11
CA LEU A 31 -8.66 -12.59 -42.09
C LEU A 31 -9.18 -12.77 -40.66
N ALA A 32 -8.39 -13.40 -39.77
CA ALA A 32 -8.79 -13.62 -38.39
C ALA A 32 -8.98 -12.29 -37.64
N ILE A 33 -8.06 -11.34 -37.81
CA ILE A 33 -8.16 -10.00 -37.18
C ILE A 33 -9.35 -9.22 -37.73
N SER A 34 -9.57 -9.23 -39.05
CA SER A 34 -10.66 -8.45 -39.65
C SER A 34 -12.03 -8.97 -39.23
N LEU A 35 -12.20 -10.29 -39.16
CA LEU A 35 -13.39 -10.93 -38.59
C LEU A 35 -13.54 -10.60 -37.11
N ALA A 36 -12.46 -10.64 -36.32
CA ALA A 36 -12.50 -10.30 -34.91
C ALA A 36 -12.86 -8.83 -34.63
N LEU A 37 -12.37 -7.92 -35.48
CA LEU A 37 -12.73 -6.50 -35.43
C LEU A 37 -14.22 -6.33 -35.74
N ALA A 38 -14.72 -7.01 -36.76
CA ALA A 38 -16.15 -7.00 -37.08
C ALA A 38 -16.99 -7.54 -35.92
N CYS A 39 -16.57 -8.64 -35.28
CA CYS A 39 -17.24 -9.19 -34.09
C CYS A 39 -17.21 -8.24 -32.88
N GLY A 40 -16.11 -7.52 -32.64
CA GLY A 40 -16.03 -6.57 -31.52
C GLY A 40 -16.79 -5.26 -31.75
N ILE A 41 -16.95 -4.82 -33.00
CA ILE A 41 -17.70 -3.60 -33.33
C ILE A 41 -19.20 -3.89 -33.47
N PHE A 42 -19.54 -4.91 -34.26
CA PHE A 42 -20.91 -5.17 -34.72
C PHE A 42 -21.53 -6.45 -34.16
N GLY A 43 -20.82 -7.25 -33.36
CA GLY A 43 -21.39 -8.48 -32.82
C GLY A 43 -22.55 -8.18 -31.87
N GLY A 44 -23.74 -8.74 -32.11
CA GLY A 44 -24.88 -8.72 -31.18
C GLY A 44 -25.94 -9.73 -31.64
N MET A 45 -26.77 -10.39 -30.81
CA MET A 45 -26.86 -10.52 -29.34
C MET A 45 -26.51 -11.97 -28.91
N TRP A 46 -26.19 -12.21 -27.64
CA TRP A 46 -27.08 -12.98 -26.72
C TRP A 46 -26.74 -12.69 -25.25
N GLU A 47 -27.73 -12.23 -24.47
CA GLU A 47 -27.59 -11.90 -23.05
C GLU A 47 -27.32 -13.15 -22.22
N GLY A 48 -26.15 -13.19 -21.60
CA GLY A 48 -25.56 -14.38 -21.04
C GLY A 48 -24.09 -14.42 -21.38
N PHE A 49 -23.50 -15.62 -21.51
CA PHE A 49 -22.05 -15.84 -21.62
C PHE A 49 -21.42 -15.41 -22.98
N LEU A 50 -21.71 -14.16 -23.36
CA LEU A 50 -20.93 -13.13 -24.08
C LEU A 50 -20.62 -13.41 -25.56
N PRO A 51 -21.12 -12.55 -26.45
CA PRO A 51 -20.48 -11.26 -26.69
C PRO A 51 -21.50 -10.12 -26.56
N ASN A 52 -21.12 -8.88 -26.85
CA ASN A 52 -21.90 -7.87 -27.60
C ASN A 52 -20.94 -6.70 -27.86
N GLY A 53 -21.06 -6.07 -29.02
CA GLY A 53 -20.06 -5.19 -29.62
C GLY A 53 -20.17 -3.74 -29.17
N LEU A 54 -19.28 -2.90 -29.70
CA LEU A 54 -19.14 -1.49 -29.33
C LEU A 54 -20.48 -0.74 -29.26
N PHE A 55 -21.28 -0.81 -30.32
CA PHE A 55 -22.52 -0.02 -30.42
C PHE A 55 -23.58 -0.47 -29.41
N GLU A 56 -23.74 -1.78 -29.23
CA GLU A 56 -24.75 -2.31 -28.32
C GLU A 56 -24.37 -2.08 -26.86
N LEU A 57 -23.09 -2.26 -26.51
CA LEU A 57 -22.61 -2.01 -25.15
C LEU A 57 -22.66 -0.52 -24.79
N THR A 58 -22.39 0.36 -25.75
CA THR A 58 -22.52 1.81 -25.54
C THR A 58 -24.00 2.17 -25.30
N ALA A 59 -24.91 1.67 -26.15
CA ALA A 59 -26.33 1.93 -26.00
C ALA A 59 -26.91 1.37 -24.69
N LYS A 60 -26.44 0.19 -24.25
CA LYS A 60 -26.83 -0.41 -22.98
C LYS A 60 -26.37 0.44 -21.79
N ALA A 61 -25.11 0.89 -21.79
CA ALA A 61 -24.59 1.76 -20.74
C ALA A 61 -25.32 3.11 -20.69
N GLU A 62 -25.72 3.68 -21.83
CA GLU A 62 -26.54 4.90 -21.87
C GLU A 62 -27.93 4.65 -21.28
N ALA A 63 -28.56 3.51 -21.58
CA ALA A 63 -29.86 3.14 -21.03
C ALA A 63 -29.81 2.90 -19.51
N GLU A 64 -28.68 2.43 -18.99
CA GLU A 64 -28.42 2.22 -17.56
C GLU A 64 -28.05 3.53 -16.82
N GLY A 65 -27.91 4.64 -17.53
CA GLY A 65 -27.68 5.97 -16.93
C GLY A 65 -26.21 6.34 -16.75
N ALA A 66 -25.29 5.77 -17.54
CA ALA A 66 -23.88 6.14 -17.50
C ALA A 66 -23.67 7.66 -17.60
N GLY A 67 -22.83 8.21 -16.71
CA GLY A 67 -22.57 9.63 -16.63
C GLY A 67 -21.67 10.17 -17.74
N SER A 68 -21.19 11.39 -17.55
CA SER A 68 -20.16 11.99 -18.41
C SER A 68 -18.97 12.43 -17.58
N MET A 69 -17.77 12.18 -18.09
CA MET A 69 -16.54 12.73 -17.54
C MET A 69 -16.38 14.16 -18.05
N ILE A 70 -16.39 15.12 -17.14
CA ILE A 70 -16.23 16.54 -17.47
C ILE A 70 -14.82 16.97 -17.09
N ILE A 71 -14.05 17.37 -18.10
CA ILE A 71 -12.76 18.03 -17.93
C ILE A 71 -13.00 19.50 -18.23
N SER A 72 -13.25 20.28 -17.19
CA SER A 72 -13.37 21.74 -17.27
C SER A 72 -12.05 22.37 -16.86
N THR A 73 -11.44 23.09 -17.79
CA THR A 73 -10.28 23.95 -17.55
C THR A 73 -10.66 25.37 -17.95
N SER A 74 -9.87 26.37 -17.53
CA SER A 74 -10.10 27.76 -17.91
C SER A 74 -10.10 28.04 -19.43
N PHE A 75 -9.77 27.05 -20.27
CA PHE A 75 -9.66 27.18 -21.72
C PHE A 75 -10.45 26.13 -22.52
N ILE A 76 -10.83 24.99 -21.92
CA ILE A 76 -11.47 23.86 -22.60
C ILE A 76 -12.47 23.22 -21.63
N ASP A 77 -13.72 23.09 -22.08
CA ASP A 77 -14.75 22.22 -21.48
C ASP A 77 -14.94 20.99 -22.38
N LEU A 78 -14.40 19.84 -21.95
CA LEU A 78 -14.52 18.57 -22.66
C LEU A 78 -15.42 17.63 -21.85
N SER A 79 -16.56 17.24 -22.41
CA SER A 79 -17.46 16.22 -21.85
C SER A 79 -17.34 14.91 -22.64
N ILE A 80 -16.80 13.86 -22.04
CA ILE A 80 -16.70 12.54 -22.65
C ILE A 80 -17.74 11.61 -22.01
N PRO A 81 -18.73 11.08 -22.76
CA PRO A 81 -19.70 10.12 -22.22
C PRO A 81 -19.00 8.86 -21.72
N GLN A 82 -19.29 8.45 -20.47
CA GLN A 82 -18.68 7.25 -19.88
C GLN A 82 -19.14 5.98 -20.59
N SER A 83 -20.35 5.99 -21.17
CA SER A 83 -20.88 4.92 -22.02
C SER A 83 -19.95 4.58 -23.19
N GLN A 84 -19.41 5.60 -23.87
CA GLN A 84 -18.50 5.42 -25.00
C GLN A 84 -17.17 4.85 -24.55
N ILE A 85 -16.65 5.30 -23.40
CA ILE A 85 -15.41 4.75 -22.83
C ILE A 85 -15.59 3.27 -22.50
N TYR A 86 -16.70 2.91 -21.83
CA TYR A 86 -17.04 1.52 -21.51
C TYR A 86 -17.17 0.65 -22.78
N GLY A 87 -17.90 1.15 -23.78
CA GLY A 87 -18.09 0.46 -25.05
C GLY A 87 -16.77 0.20 -25.76
N VAL A 88 -15.88 1.19 -25.84
CA VAL A 88 -14.56 1.06 -26.49
C VAL A 88 -13.68 0.05 -25.75
N ILE A 89 -13.57 0.16 -24.42
CA ILE A 89 -12.76 -0.77 -23.62
C ILE A 89 -13.26 -2.21 -23.83
N SER A 90 -14.57 -2.42 -23.73
CA SER A 90 -15.16 -3.74 -23.89
C SER A 90 -15.00 -4.29 -25.31
N ALA A 91 -15.18 -3.46 -26.33
CA ALA A 91 -15.00 -3.84 -27.73
C ALA A 91 -13.55 -4.26 -28.04
N VAL A 92 -12.55 -3.55 -27.52
CA VAL A 92 -11.13 -3.90 -27.69
C VAL A 92 -10.83 -5.29 -27.15
N VAL A 93 -11.31 -5.60 -25.94
CA VAL A 93 -11.05 -6.90 -25.31
C VAL A 93 -11.85 -8.03 -25.97
N ILE A 94 -13.08 -7.75 -26.42
CA ILE A 94 -13.89 -8.69 -27.20
C ILE A 94 -13.24 -8.99 -28.55
N THR A 95 -12.74 -7.97 -29.26
CA THR A 95 -11.95 -8.16 -30.48
C THR A 95 -10.72 -9.00 -30.22
N PHE A 96 -10.00 -8.77 -29.12
CA PHE A 96 -8.86 -9.60 -28.75
C PHE A 96 -9.25 -11.08 -28.52
N ALA A 97 -10.33 -11.35 -27.78
CA ALA A 97 -10.79 -12.72 -27.55
C ALA A 97 -11.28 -13.42 -28.81
N TRP A 98 -11.99 -12.70 -29.69
CA TRP A 98 -12.37 -13.22 -31.00
C TRP A 98 -11.17 -13.46 -31.89
N TRP A 99 -10.15 -12.60 -31.86
CA TRP A 99 -8.93 -12.79 -32.64
C TRP A 99 -8.23 -14.09 -32.25
N VAL A 100 -8.00 -14.32 -30.95
CA VAL A 100 -7.37 -15.56 -30.46
C VAL A 100 -8.19 -16.80 -30.83
N THR A 101 -9.51 -16.71 -30.68
CA THR A 101 -10.45 -17.80 -30.98
C THR A 101 -10.49 -18.12 -32.48
N LEU A 102 -10.62 -17.10 -33.33
CA LEU A 102 -10.68 -17.25 -34.78
C LEU A 102 -9.35 -17.72 -35.36
N THR A 103 -8.22 -17.22 -34.85
CA THR A 103 -6.90 -17.74 -35.23
C THR A 103 -6.80 -19.24 -34.94
N ALA A 104 -7.18 -19.67 -33.73
CA ALA A 104 -7.11 -21.07 -33.34
C ALA A 104 -8.00 -21.97 -34.23
N LEU A 105 -9.17 -21.48 -34.63
CA LEU A 105 -10.10 -22.19 -35.51
C LEU A 105 -9.64 -22.20 -36.98
N ILE A 106 -9.32 -21.04 -37.55
CA ILE A 106 -8.94 -20.86 -38.97
C ILE A 106 -7.63 -21.60 -39.30
N LYS A 107 -6.65 -21.54 -38.41
CA LYS A 107 -5.35 -22.21 -38.58
C LYS A 107 -5.31 -23.63 -38.03
N TRP A 108 -6.42 -24.11 -37.46
CA TRP A 108 -6.56 -25.42 -36.80
C TRP A 108 -5.41 -25.72 -35.84
N THR A 109 -5.13 -24.77 -34.95
CA THR A 109 -4.06 -24.86 -33.95
C THR A 109 -4.22 -26.03 -32.97
N PRO A 110 -5.43 -26.42 -32.53
CA PRO A 110 -5.63 -27.62 -31.70
C PRO A 110 -5.07 -28.91 -32.30
N GLY A 111 -4.94 -28.98 -33.63
CA GLY A 111 -4.36 -30.14 -34.31
C GLY A 111 -2.87 -30.35 -34.08
N LYS A 112 -2.15 -29.34 -33.56
CA LYS A 112 -0.71 -29.42 -33.28
C LYS A 112 -0.37 -29.07 -31.83
N THR A 113 -1.02 -28.04 -31.28
CA THR A 113 -0.77 -27.54 -29.92
C THR A 113 -2.10 -27.27 -29.21
N LEU A 114 -2.77 -28.34 -28.74
CA LEU A 114 -4.07 -28.28 -28.07
C LEU A 114 -4.04 -27.44 -26.79
N THR A 115 -3.08 -27.69 -25.90
CA THR A 115 -3.00 -27.04 -24.59
C THR A 115 -2.82 -25.53 -24.71
N THR A 116 -1.93 -25.07 -25.59
CA THR A 116 -1.69 -23.63 -25.80
C THR A 116 -2.92 -22.96 -26.43
N ALA A 117 -3.59 -23.62 -27.37
CA ALA A 117 -4.81 -23.09 -27.99
C ALA A 117 -5.93 -22.93 -26.96
N MET A 118 -6.18 -23.96 -26.14
CA MET A 118 -7.22 -23.91 -25.11
C MET A 118 -6.90 -22.91 -24.01
N LEU A 119 -5.64 -22.84 -23.55
CA LEU A 119 -5.19 -21.85 -22.57
C LEU A 119 -5.33 -20.43 -23.11
N GLY A 120 -4.93 -20.19 -24.36
CA GLY A 120 -5.05 -18.89 -25.02
C GLY A 120 -6.50 -18.43 -25.13
N ILE A 121 -7.40 -19.30 -25.61
CA ILE A 121 -8.84 -19.01 -25.70
C ILE A 121 -9.43 -18.74 -24.32
N ALA A 122 -9.20 -19.64 -23.35
CA ALA A 122 -9.74 -19.50 -22.00
C ALA A 122 -9.26 -18.20 -21.33
N SER A 123 -7.96 -17.90 -21.43
CA SER A 123 -7.38 -16.68 -20.87
C SER A 123 -7.99 -15.43 -21.52
N ALA A 124 -8.12 -15.41 -22.85
CA ALA A 124 -8.67 -14.27 -23.56
C ALA A 124 -10.13 -13.97 -23.15
N TRP A 125 -10.97 -15.01 -22.97
CA TRP A 125 -12.35 -14.84 -22.52
C TRP A 125 -12.47 -14.51 -21.02
N ILE A 126 -11.56 -15.00 -20.16
CA ILE A 126 -11.46 -14.55 -18.76
C ILE A 126 -11.11 -13.05 -18.69
N ILE A 127 -10.23 -12.57 -19.59
CA ILE A 127 -9.91 -11.15 -19.69
C ILE A 127 -11.16 -10.35 -20.10
N VAL A 128 -11.96 -10.84 -21.06
CA VAL A 128 -13.26 -10.21 -21.40
C VAL A 128 -14.14 -10.09 -20.17
N LEU A 129 -14.38 -11.19 -19.45
CA LEU A 129 -15.22 -11.21 -18.26
C LEU A 129 -14.74 -10.19 -17.20
N THR A 130 -13.44 -10.19 -16.93
CA THR A 130 -12.84 -9.37 -15.88
C THR A 130 -12.84 -7.89 -16.27
N VAL A 131 -12.35 -7.55 -17.47
CA VAL A 131 -12.22 -6.16 -17.91
C VAL A 131 -13.59 -5.55 -18.16
N ARG A 132 -14.51 -6.26 -18.80
CA ARG A 132 -15.88 -5.78 -19.03
C ARG A 132 -16.63 -5.60 -17.72
N GLY A 133 -16.56 -6.56 -16.80
CA GLY A 133 -17.23 -6.44 -15.50
C GLY A 133 -16.70 -5.26 -14.68
N LEU A 134 -15.38 -5.09 -14.61
CA LEU A 134 -14.77 -3.95 -13.92
C LEU A 134 -15.08 -2.61 -14.59
N SER A 135 -14.98 -2.52 -15.92
CA SER A 135 -15.24 -1.26 -16.62
C SER A 135 -16.71 -0.87 -16.56
N HIS A 136 -17.63 -1.85 -16.61
CA HIS A 136 -19.06 -1.64 -16.42
C HIS A 136 -19.36 -1.09 -15.04
N PHE A 137 -18.85 -1.73 -13.99
CA PHE A 137 -18.99 -1.24 -12.62
C PHE A 137 -18.42 0.19 -12.49
N VAL A 138 -17.17 0.42 -12.89
CA VAL A 138 -16.47 1.70 -12.69
C VAL A 138 -17.11 2.87 -13.43
N LEU A 139 -17.62 2.64 -14.64
CA LEU A 139 -18.06 3.71 -15.55
C LEU A 139 -19.58 3.85 -15.64
N VAL A 140 -20.35 2.83 -15.25
CA VAL A 140 -21.80 2.80 -15.42
C VAL A 140 -22.51 2.72 -14.07
N GLU A 141 -22.17 1.74 -13.23
CA GLU A 141 -22.90 1.47 -11.98
C GLU A 141 -22.43 2.33 -10.80
N ALA A 142 -21.12 2.58 -10.69
CA ALA A 142 -20.51 3.13 -9.48
C ALA A 142 -20.82 4.62 -9.26
N ASP A 143 -21.29 4.94 -8.04
CA ASP A 143 -21.38 6.31 -7.57
C ASP A 143 -20.11 6.70 -6.79
N TRP A 144 -19.19 7.36 -7.48
CA TRP A 144 -17.93 7.81 -6.90
C TRP A 144 -18.09 8.94 -5.86
N ALA A 145 -19.24 9.61 -5.80
CA ALA A 145 -19.48 10.67 -4.81
C ALA A 145 -19.35 10.14 -3.37
N VAL A 146 -19.73 8.88 -3.13
CA VAL A 146 -19.61 8.20 -1.83
C VAL A 146 -18.17 8.22 -1.33
N VAL A 147 -17.21 7.91 -2.21
CA VAL A 147 -15.79 7.85 -1.87
C VAL A 147 -15.23 9.26 -1.71
N TRP A 148 -15.57 10.17 -2.62
CA TRP A 148 -15.07 11.54 -2.58
C TRP A 148 -15.56 12.30 -1.35
N ALA A 149 -16.84 12.19 -1.00
CA ALA A 149 -17.43 12.81 0.18
C ALA A 149 -16.75 12.38 1.49
N ASN A 150 -16.26 11.15 1.53
CA ASN A 150 -15.79 10.51 2.76
C ASN A 150 -14.29 10.21 2.77
N ARG A 151 -13.53 10.75 1.82
CA ARG A 151 -12.09 10.48 1.68
C ARG A 151 -11.26 10.80 2.93
N VAL A 152 -11.59 11.86 3.66
CA VAL A 152 -10.89 12.22 4.90
C VAL A 152 -11.16 11.19 5.98
N LEU A 153 -12.43 10.84 6.17
CA LEU A 153 -12.88 9.80 7.09
C LEU A 153 -12.16 8.48 6.82
N LEU A 154 -12.07 8.07 5.56
CA LEU A 154 -11.35 6.85 5.19
C LEU A 154 -9.85 6.94 5.55
N VAL A 155 -9.18 8.08 5.37
CA VAL A 155 -7.74 8.18 5.63
C VAL A 155 -7.39 8.26 7.12
N VAL A 156 -8.08 9.10 7.88
CA VAL A 156 -7.70 9.43 9.28
C VAL A 156 -8.66 8.90 10.34
N GLY A 157 -9.82 8.37 9.95
CA GLY A 157 -10.86 7.92 10.88
C GLY A 157 -11.82 9.02 11.32
N GLN A 158 -12.88 8.61 12.02
CA GLN A 158 -14.00 9.48 12.36
C GLN A 158 -13.60 10.63 13.29
N GLN A 159 -12.99 10.30 14.43
CA GLN A 159 -12.63 11.28 15.46
C GLN A 159 -11.67 12.35 14.94
N MET A 160 -10.66 11.96 14.16
CA MET A 160 -9.72 12.90 13.54
C MET A 160 -10.36 13.74 12.42
N THR A 161 -11.39 13.22 11.75
CA THR A 161 -12.13 13.96 10.73
C THR A 161 -12.99 15.05 11.38
N GLU A 162 -13.69 14.73 12.47
CA GLU A 162 -14.48 15.69 13.24
C GLU A 162 -13.62 16.87 13.71
N GLN A 163 -12.40 16.61 14.18
CA GLN A 163 -11.46 17.67 14.58
C GLN A 163 -10.96 18.53 13.40
N MET A 164 -10.96 18.04 12.16
CA MET A 164 -10.66 18.85 10.97
C MET A 164 -11.83 19.70 10.53
N THR A 165 -13.03 19.12 10.51
CA THR A 165 -14.23 19.78 10.00
C THR A 165 -14.79 20.80 10.99
N GLN A 166 -14.47 20.68 12.28
CA GLN A 166 -14.89 21.63 13.33
C GLN A 166 -13.83 22.68 13.69
N ALA A 167 -12.75 22.77 12.91
CA ALA A 167 -11.70 23.77 13.10
C ALA A 167 -12.12 25.14 12.53
N PRO A 168 -11.72 26.27 13.15
CA PRO A 168 -12.02 27.59 12.64
C PRO A 168 -11.66 27.77 11.16
N GLY A 169 -12.65 28.18 10.36
CA GLY A 169 -12.56 28.46 8.92
C GLY A 169 -12.84 27.29 7.99
N SER A 170 -13.08 26.07 8.49
CA SER A 170 -13.50 24.97 7.63
C SER A 170 -14.84 25.30 6.97
N GLU A 171 -15.15 24.72 5.80
CA GLU A 171 -16.43 24.97 5.12
C GLU A 171 -17.63 24.54 5.98
N SER A 172 -17.44 23.58 6.89
CA SER A 172 -18.45 23.14 7.86
C SER A 172 -18.53 24.02 9.12
N CYS A 173 -17.56 24.90 9.36
CA CYS A 173 -17.48 25.75 10.55
C CYS A 173 -17.23 27.24 10.22
N ILE A 174 -18.25 27.87 9.63
CA ILE A 174 -18.22 29.27 9.18
C ILE A 174 -18.51 30.26 10.33
N ALA A 175 -19.29 29.86 11.34
CA ALA A 175 -19.64 30.68 12.51
C ALA A 175 -18.94 30.18 13.78
N VAL A 176 -18.29 31.11 14.49
CA VAL A 176 -17.53 30.89 15.74
C VAL A 176 -18.30 30.09 16.80
N SER A 177 -19.63 30.27 16.87
CA SER A 177 -20.49 29.58 17.84
C SER A 177 -20.63 28.07 17.62
N ASN A 178 -20.21 27.54 16.47
CA ASN A 178 -20.35 26.12 16.12
C ASN A 178 -18.99 25.39 16.08
N CYS A 179 -17.89 26.09 16.37
CA CYS A 179 -16.55 25.52 16.35
C CYS A 179 -16.16 25.11 17.76
N TYR A 180 -15.85 23.84 17.98
CA TYR A 180 -15.57 23.32 19.32
C TYR A 180 -14.22 22.59 19.43
N GLY A 181 -13.38 22.54 18.38
CA GLY A 181 -12.15 21.73 18.38
C GLY A 181 -10.88 22.49 18.04
N VAL A 182 -9.79 22.23 18.78
CA VAL A 182 -8.44 22.54 18.31
C VAL A 182 -8.05 21.46 17.30
N ASN A 183 -7.76 21.86 16.06
CA ASN A 183 -7.38 20.92 15.00
C ASN A 183 -6.06 20.21 15.36
N GLN A 184 -6.12 18.93 15.74
CA GLN A 184 -4.95 18.13 16.11
C GLN A 184 -4.25 17.48 14.90
N ASN A 185 -4.80 17.59 13.69
CA ASN A 185 -4.22 16.93 12.50
C ASN A 185 -2.90 17.55 12.06
N TRP A 186 -2.46 18.63 12.71
CA TRP A 186 -1.09 19.11 12.62
C TRP A 186 -0.06 18.01 12.95
N ARG A 187 -0.39 17.07 13.85
CA ARG A 187 0.45 15.93 14.27
C ARG A 187 0.77 14.99 13.10
N LEU A 188 -0.20 14.72 12.22
CA LEU A 188 -0.01 13.85 11.04
C LEU A 188 1.05 14.39 10.09
N TRP A 189 1.13 15.72 9.91
CA TRP A 189 2.14 16.32 9.04
C TRP A 189 3.55 16.17 9.62
N TRP A 190 3.69 16.25 10.94
CA TRP A 190 4.97 15.98 11.62
C TRP A 190 5.40 14.52 11.54
N ILE A 191 4.47 13.59 11.32
CA ILE A 191 4.79 12.18 10.99
C ILE A 191 5.22 12.06 9.53
N LEU A 192 4.50 12.74 8.63
CA LEU A 192 4.72 12.64 7.18
C LEU A 192 6.09 13.19 6.76
N TYR A 193 6.51 14.34 7.29
CA TYR A 193 7.78 14.99 6.93
C TYR A 193 9.03 14.11 7.15
N PRO A 194 9.29 13.57 8.35
CA PRO A 194 10.43 12.67 8.57
C PRO A 194 10.27 11.36 7.79
N THR A 195 9.06 10.83 7.65
CA THR A 195 8.81 9.62 6.85
C THR A 195 9.24 9.82 5.40
N PHE A 196 8.83 10.92 4.78
CA PHE A 196 9.21 11.26 3.40
C PHE A 196 10.70 11.53 3.29
N ALA A 197 11.30 12.24 4.27
CA ALA A 197 12.73 12.47 4.31
C ALA A 197 13.52 11.15 4.34
N ILE A 198 13.10 10.19 5.17
CA ILE A 198 13.77 8.89 5.32
C ILE A 198 13.64 8.04 4.07
N ILE A 199 12.43 7.94 3.50
CA ILE A 199 12.21 7.21 2.24
C ILE A 199 13.07 7.82 1.14
N ALA A 200 13.04 9.14 1.00
CA ALA A 200 13.81 9.85 -0.01
C ALA A 200 15.33 9.69 0.21
N SER A 201 15.81 9.82 1.45
CA SER A 201 17.21 9.60 1.78
C SER A 201 17.65 8.17 1.47
N ALA A 202 16.83 7.16 1.81
CA ALA A 202 17.12 5.75 1.53
C ALA A 202 17.32 5.52 0.03
N TYR A 203 16.41 6.05 -0.81
CA TYR A 203 16.55 5.99 -2.27
C TYR A 203 17.78 6.75 -2.78
N GLY A 204 18.13 7.89 -2.20
CA GLY A 204 19.33 8.64 -2.58
C GLY A 204 20.63 7.86 -2.35
N THR A 205 20.66 6.88 -1.43
CA THR A 205 21.83 6.02 -1.22
C THR A 205 22.06 4.95 -2.28
N THR A 206 21.12 4.76 -3.22
CA THR A 206 21.20 3.68 -4.23
C THR A 206 22.04 4.03 -5.45
N ALA A 207 22.57 5.27 -5.54
CA ALA A 207 23.39 5.77 -6.64
C ALA A 207 22.75 5.61 -8.04
N GLU A 208 21.42 5.49 -8.11
CA GLU A 208 20.69 5.45 -9.37
C GLU A 208 20.44 6.85 -9.94
N LYS A 209 20.10 6.93 -11.23
CA LYS A 209 19.73 8.20 -11.88
C LYS A 209 18.61 8.89 -11.09
N PRO A 210 18.77 10.18 -10.70
CA PRO A 210 17.78 10.90 -9.89
C PRO A 210 16.34 10.83 -10.40
N ALA A 211 16.16 10.88 -11.72
CA ALA A 211 14.85 10.78 -12.35
C ALA A 211 14.08 9.49 -12.02
N ARG A 212 14.75 8.38 -11.68
CA ARG A 212 14.08 7.11 -11.33
C ARG A 212 13.33 7.16 -10.01
N PHE A 213 13.68 8.07 -9.11
CA PHE A 213 12.97 8.28 -7.86
C PHE A 213 12.15 9.57 -7.88
N LEU A 214 12.76 10.69 -8.29
CA LEU A 214 12.13 12.02 -8.19
C LEU A 214 10.87 12.14 -9.05
N VAL A 215 10.83 11.53 -10.24
CA VAL A 215 9.65 11.59 -11.12
C VAL A 215 8.48 10.78 -10.53
N PRO A 216 8.61 9.47 -10.21
CA PRO A 216 7.52 8.74 -9.55
C PRO A 216 7.11 9.35 -8.21
N PHE A 217 8.06 9.81 -7.40
CA PHE A 217 7.75 10.45 -6.11
C PHE A 217 6.92 11.72 -6.29
N SER A 218 7.27 12.57 -7.27
CA SER A 218 6.47 13.75 -7.61
C SER A 218 5.08 13.39 -8.09
N LEU A 219 4.96 12.38 -8.96
CA LEU A 219 3.67 11.95 -9.49
C LEU A 219 2.75 11.46 -8.36
N VAL A 220 3.30 10.72 -7.38
CA VAL A 220 2.54 10.29 -6.20
C VAL A 220 2.08 11.49 -5.38
N VAL A 221 2.96 12.46 -5.09
CA VAL A 221 2.58 13.63 -4.29
C VAL A 221 1.59 14.54 -5.04
N ILE A 222 1.75 14.73 -6.34
CA ILE A 222 0.79 15.45 -7.19
C ILE A 222 -0.56 14.74 -7.18
N CYS A 223 -0.58 13.40 -7.27
CA CYS A 223 -1.81 12.61 -7.14
C CYS A 223 -2.49 12.86 -5.79
N LEU A 224 -1.74 12.83 -4.67
CA LEU A 224 -2.28 13.15 -3.35
C LEU A 224 -2.82 14.58 -3.26
N MET A 225 -2.14 15.56 -3.88
CA MET A 225 -2.62 16.94 -3.95
C MET A 225 -3.92 17.04 -4.76
N THR A 226 -4.03 16.32 -5.87
CA THR A 226 -5.26 16.30 -6.67
C THR A 226 -6.42 15.69 -5.89
N VAL A 227 -6.20 14.57 -5.18
CA VAL A 227 -7.19 13.95 -4.28
C VAL A 227 -7.60 14.91 -3.17
N ALA A 228 -6.67 15.70 -2.64
CA ALA A 228 -6.95 16.71 -1.63
C ALA A 228 -7.71 17.95 -2.18
N TRP A 229 -7.62 18.21 -3.48
CA TRP A 229 -8.22 19.39 -4.13
C TRP A 229 -9.60 19.15 -4.73
N VAL A 230 -10.00 17.90 -5.01
CA VAL A 230 -11.25 17.59 -5.74
C VAL A 230 -12.43 18.39 -5.16
N PRO A 231 -13.00 19.36 -5.91
CA PRO A 231 -13.94 20.34 -5.37
C PRO A 231 -15.31 19.77 -5.03
N SER A 232 -15.66 18.58 -5.53
CA SER A 232 -17.04 18.11 -5.57
C SER A 232 -17.66 17.81 -4.21
N GLU A 233 -16.89 17.63 -3.13
CA GLU A 233 -17.41 17.41 -1.77
C GLU A 233 -16.33 17.79 -0.73
N ILE A 234 -15.89 19.05 -0.69
CA ILE A 234 -14.88 19.51 0.29
C ILE A 234 -15.57 19.89 1.60
N ASN A 235 -15.08 19.38 2.74
CA ASN A 235 -15.55 19.72 4.09
C ASN A 235 -14.43 20.29 5.00
N TYR A 236 -13.25 20.56 4.44
CA TYR A 236 -12.08 21.06 5.15
C TYR A 236 -11.33 22.15 4.36
N HIS A 237 -10.43 22.84 5.04
CA HIS A 237 -9.51 23.83 4.45
C HIS A 237 -8.55 23.21 3.43
N LYS A 238 -8.91 23.20 2.14
CA LYS A 238 -8.13 22.55 1.08
C LYS A 238 -6.70 23.06 0.91
N GLU A 239 -6.46 24.34 1.21
CA GLU A 239 -5.13 24.96 1.04
C GLU A 239 -4.09 24.38 2.00
N VAL A 240 -4.50 24.01 3.22
CA VAL A 240 -3.60 23.53 4.27
C VAL A 240 -2.96 22.18 3.89
N PRO A 241 -3.72 21.12 3.52
CA PRO A 241 -3.14 19.87 3.05
C PRO A 241 -2.26 20.02 1.82
N ILE A 242 -2.64 20.86 0.86
CA ILE A 242 -1.85 21.06 -0.38
C ILE A 242 -0.51 21.70 -0.07
N LEU A 243 -0.51 22.77 0.74
CA LEU A 243 0.73 23.43 1.15
C LEU A 243 1.62 22.48 1.96
N ASN A 244 1.03 21.66 2.84
CA ASN A 244 1.80 20.70 3.64
C ASN A 244 2.35 19.55 2.79
N LEU A 245 1.62 19.05 1.80
CA LEU A 245 2.13 18.09 0.81
C LEU A 245 3.27 18.70 -0.03
N ALA A 246 3.19 19.99 -0.38
CA ALA A 246 4.25 20.69 -1.11
C ALA A 246 5.52 20.81 -0.25
N LYS A 247 5.38 21.13 1.04
CA LYS A 247 6.48 21.12 2.01
C LYS A 247 7.09 19.72 2.14
N ALA A 248 6.26 18.67 2.23
CA ALA A 248 6.73 17.29 2.32
C ALA A 248 7.52 16.88 1.06
N LEU A 249 7.08 17.28 -0.13
CA LEU A 249 7.80 17.07 -1.39
C LEU A 249 9.17 17.76 -1.37
N LEU A 250 9.21 19.03 -0.96
CA LEU A 250 10.45 19.81 -0.85
C LEU A 250 11.44 19.17 0.15
N ILE A 251 10.96 18.77 1.32
CA ILE A 251 11.77 18.08 2.33
C ILE A 251 12.32 16.77 1.76
N GLY A 252 11.49 15.97 1.07
CA GLY A 252 11.92 14.75 0.40
C GLY A 252 13.01 15.01 -0.65
N TYR A 253 12.87 16.06 -1.45
CA TYR A 253 13.87 16.46 -2.44
C TYR A 253 15.21 16.84 -1.83
N ILE A 254 15.18 17.66 -0.77
CA ILE A 254 16.39 18.06 -0.04
C ILE A 254 17.05 16.82 0.57
N ALA A 255 16.28 15.95 1.20
CA ALA A 255 16.77 14.73 1.84
C ALA A 255 17.36 13.72 0.82
N TYR A 256 16.74 13.58 -0.35
CA TYR A 256 17.27 12.80 -1.46
C TYR A 256 18.57 13.38 -2.00
N GLY A 257 18.58 14.69 -2.30
CA GLY A 257 19.74 15.39 -2.86
C GLY A 257 20.94 15.33 -1.93
N ALA A 258 20.71 15.54 -0.62
CA ALA A 258 21.75 15.45 0.40
C ALA A 258 22.33 14.03 0.51
N SER A 259 21.50 12.99 0.57
CA SER A 259 22.00 11.62 0.69
C SER A 259 22.67 11.13 -0.61
N PHE A 260 22.13 11.49 -1.78
CA PHE A 260 22.73 11.19 -3.07
C PHE A 260 24.10 11.85 -3.23
N TYR A 261 24.19 13.16 -2.97
CA TYR A 261 25.45 13.89 -3.03
C TYR A 261 26.48 13.33 -2.05
N TYR A 262 26.06 13.01 -0.82
CA TYR A 262 26.92 12.41 0.19
C TYR A 262 27.46 11.05 -0.27
N CYS A 263 26.62 10.18 -0.83
CA CYS A 263 27.02 8.85 -1.29
C CYS A 263 27.89 8.86 -2.54
N VAL A 264 27.69 9.81 -3.46
CA VAL A 264 28.54 9.94 -4.67
C VAL A 264 29.91 10.53 -4.34
N THR A 265 29.99 11.43 -3.36
CA THR A 265 31.25 12.12 -3.01
C THR A 265 32.14 11.32 -2.07
N ASN A 266 31.56 10.43 -1.26
CA ASN A 266 32.29 9.72 -0.21
C ASN A 266 32.52 8.24 -0.56
N GLU A 267 33.49 7.65 0.14
CA GLU A 267 33.79 6.22 0.08
C GLU A 267 32.62 5.34 0.54
N GLU A 268 32.59 4.10 0.04
CA GLU A 268 31.51 3.14 0.25
C GLU A 268 31.22 2.85 1.74
N TYR A 269 32.25 2.79 2.59
CA TYR A 269 32.04 2.56 4.02
C TYR A 269 31.23 3.69 4.68
N LYS A 270 31.44 4.95 4.26
CA LYS A 270 30.68 6.11 4.77
C LYS A 270 29.25 6.08 4.26
N ALA A 271 29.04 5.65 3.00
CA ALA A 271 27.71 5.43 2.44
C ALA A 271 26.94 4.33 3.18
N ASN A 272 27.61 3.21 3.51
CA ASN A 272 27.01 2.14 4.32
C ASN A 272 26.66 2.63 5.73
N ARG A 273 27.52 3.44 6.36
CA ARG A 273 27.21 4.07 7.65
C ARG A 273 25.97 4.98 7.59
N LEU A 274 25.82 5.76 6.51
CA LEU A 274 24.63 6.57 6.29
C LEU A 274 23.36 5.71 6.16
N ARG A 275 23.42 4.58 5.43
CA ARG A 275 22.30 3.63 5.34
C ARG A 275 21.87 3.11 6.71
N SER A 276 22.83 2.78 7.58
CA SER A 276 22.55 2.40 8.97
C SER A 276 21.87 3.51 9.77
N TYR A 277 22.33 4.77 9.64
CA TYR A 277 21.67 5.90 10.31
C TYR A 277 20.26 6.17 9.78
N ILE A 278 20.02 6.00 8.47
CA ILE A 278 18.68 6.11 7.88
C ILE A 278 17.75 5.01 8.44
N ALA A 279 18.25 3.78 8.58
CA ALA A 279 17.49 2.69 9.18
C ALA A 279 17.15 2.96 10.66
N ILE A 280 18.09 3.48 11.44
CA ILE A 280 17.85 3.91 12.83
C ILE A 280 16.84 5.07 12.86
N GLY A 281 16.96 6.02 11.94
CA GLY A 281 16.00 7.12 11.77
C GLY A 281 14.59 6.63 11.47
N ALA A 282 14.45 5.58 10.64
CA ALA A 282 13.16 4.95 10.34
C ALA A 282 12.49 4.36 11.59
N VAL A 283 13.26 3.64 12.40
CA VAL A 283 12.79 3.12 13.70
C VAL A 283 12.43 4.28 14.65
N GLY A 284 13.28 5.30 14.73
CA GLY A 284 13.01 6.50 15.53
C GLY A 284 11.75 7.24 15.10
N THR A 285 11.49 7.29 13.79
CA THR A 285 10.29 7.95 13.22
C THR A 285 9.02 7.19 13.55
N PHE A 286 9.07 5.86 13.60
CA PHE A 286 7.95 5.05 14.07
C PHE A 286 7.58 5.36 15.53
N PHE A 287 8.56 5.37 16.44
CA PHE A 287 8.29 5.72 17.84
C PHE A 287 7.89 7.19 18.01
N PHE A 288 8.50 8.08 17.24
CA PHE A 288 8.10 9.49 17.17
C PHE A 288 6.66 9.64 16.70
N ALA A 289 6.20 8.83 15.74
CA ALA A 289 4.83 8.86 15.25
C ALA A 289 3.81 8.50 16.34
N ILE A 290 4.13 7.52 17.19
CA ILE A 290 3.30 7.16 18.34
C ILE A 290 3.31 8.31 19.37
N MET A 291 4.50 8.81 19.69
CA MET A 291 4.70 9.86 20.71
C MET A 291 4.07 11.19 20.32
N ILE A 292 4.13 11.60 19.04
CA ILE A 292 3.56 12.87 18.60
C ILE A 292 2.03 12.82 18.55
N MET A 293 1.43 11.64 18.43
CA MET A 293 -0.03 11.51 18.49
C MET A 293 -0.55 11.72 19.90
N ASN A 294 0.01 10.99 20.88
CA ASN A 294 -0.28 11.18 22.30
C ASN A 294 1.03 11.42 23.08
N PRO A 295 1.41 12.69 23.33
CA PRO A 295 2.69 13.01 23.94
C PRO A 295 2.71 12.57 25.41
N PRO A 296 3.74 11.83 25.84
CA PRO A 296 3.88 11.45 27.24
C PRO A 296 4.12 12.69 28.12
N GLU A 297 3.83 12.58 29.42
CA GLU A 297 3.88 13.72 30.35
C GLU A 297 5.20 14.50 30.29
N PHE A 298 6.34 13.82 30.22
CA PHE A 298 7.64 14.51 30.14
C PHE A 298 7.80 15.41 28.89
N VAL A 299 7.15 15.07 27.77
CA VAL A 299 7.16 15.90 26.55
C VAL A 299 6.27 17.12 26.73
N LYS A 300 5.11 16.96 27.38
CA LYS A 300 4.20 18.05 27.72
C LYS A 300 4.86 19.05 28.67
N GLU A 301 5.50 18.56 29.74
CA GLU A 301 6.25 19.38 30.69
C GLU A 301 7.40 20.15 30.02
N LEU A 302 8.13 19.51 29.09
CA LEU A 302 9.20 20.16 28.35
C LEU A 302 8.68 21.26 27.41
N ALA A 303 7.50 21.06 26.80
CA ALA A 303 6.85 22.08 25.99
C ALA A 303 6.42 23.29 26.84
N VAL A 304 5.89 23.05 28.05
CA VAL A 304 5.57 24.12 29.01
C VAL A 304 6.82 24.86 29.46
N LEU A 305 7.91 24.15 29.75
CA LEU A 305 9.20 24.76 30.10
C LEU A 305 9.77 25.61 28.96
N ALA A 306 9.55 25.19 27.71
CA ALA A 306 9.93 25.94 26.51
C ALA A 306 9.03 27.16 26.23
N GLY A 307 8.05 27.44 27.09
CA GLY A 307 7.15 28.59 27.00
C GLY A 307 5.83 28.32 26.30
N GLY A 308 5.45 27.05 26.09
CA GLY A 308 4.14 26.69 25.56
C GLY A 308 3.04 26.69 26.62
N GLU A 309 1.86 27.18 26.28
CA GLU A 309 0.67 27.07 27.15
C GLU A 309 -0.32 26.04 26.59
N PRO A 310 -0.89 25.14 27.41
CA PRO A 310 -1.81 24.11 26.93
C PRO A 310 -2.98 24.71 26.15
N ALA A 311 -3.10 24.36 24.86
CA ALA A 311 -4.12 24.90 23.96
C ALA A 311 -5.57 24.69 24.46
N GLN A 312 -5.82 23.66 25.27
CA GLN A 312 -7.12 23.41 25.90
C GLN A 312 -7.53 24.53 26.86
N GLY A 313 -6.57 25.17 27.54
CA GLY A 313 -6.82 26.31 28.43
C GLY A 313 -7.21 27.60 27.69
N MET A 314 -6.85 27.69 26.40
CA MET A 314 -7.15 28.84 25.53
C MET A 314 -8.30 28.55 24.55
N ARG A 315 -9.06 27.47 24.75
CA ARG A 315 -10.04 26.97 23.78
C ARG A 315 -11.04 28.03 23.32
N GLU A 316 -11.59 28.82 24.23
CA GLU A 316 -12.56 29.87 23.90
C GLU A 316 -11.94 30.97 23.02
N ALA A 317 -10.72 31.43 23.35
CA ALA A 317 -9.99 32.43 22.57
C ALA A 317 -9.56 31.91 21.18
N ILE A 318 -9.22 30.63 21.08
CA ILE A 318 -8.89 29.97 19.80
C ILE A 318 -10.13 29.88 18.92
N ILE A 319 -11.27 29.48 19.48
CA ILE A 319 -12.55 29.39 18.77
C ILE A 319 -12.99 30.77 18.28
N ALA A 320 -12.84 31.80 19.12
CA ALA A 320 -13.11 33.19 18.79
C ALA A 320 -12.15 33.76 17.71
N GLY A 321 -11.08 33.06 17.37
CA GLY A 321 -10.07 33.51 16.41
C GLY A 321 -9.15 34.60 16.96
N GLU A 322 -9.17 34.84 18.27
CA GLU A 322 -8.34 35.85 18.94
C GLU A 322 -6.89 35.39 19.09
N VAL A 323 -6.68 34.07 19.21
CA VAL A 323 -5.36 33.45 19.42
C VAL A 323 -5.15 32.29 18.45
N ILE A 324 -3.98 32.27 17.80
CA ILE A 324 -3.52 31.13 17.00
C ILE A 324 -2.49 30.37 17.82
N PRO A 325 -2.78 29.14 18.29
CA PRO A 325 -1.87 28.40 19.14
C PRO A 325 -0.62 28.00 18.36
N SER A 326 0.55 28.26 18.95
CA SER A 326 1.84 27.84 18.40
C SER A 326 1.97 26.30 18.45
N THR A 327 2.99 25.76 17.77
CA THR A 327 3.28 24.33 17.84
C THR A 327 3.63 23.88 19.26
N LEU A 328 4.27 24.74 20.06
CA LEU A 328 4.59 24.46 21.46
C LEU A 328 3.32 24.41 22.32
N ASP A 329 2.38 25.33 22.11
CA ASP A 329 1.10 25.36 22.83
C ASP A 329 0.26 24.10 22.56
N LYS A 330 0.29 23.63 21.31
CA LYS A 330 -0.38 22.39 20.90
C LYS A 330 0.30 21.13 21.47
N LEU A 331 1.61 21.17 21.68
CA LEU A 331 2.38 20.06 22.23
C LEU A 331 2.29 19.99 23.77
N ALA A 332 2.14 21.15 24.43
CA ALA A 332 1.91 21.25 25.88
C ALA A 332 0.55 20.68 26.30
N GLY A 333 -0.42 20.65 25.38
CA GLY A 333 -1.74 20.07 25.59
C GLY A 333 -1.82 18.57 25.32
N ASP A 334 -2.95 17.97 25.72
CA ASP A 334 -3.25 16.57 25.44
C ASP A 334 -3.34 16.28 23.94
N GLY A 335 -2.97 15.05 23.57
CA GLY A 335 -2.95 14.55 22.21
C GLY A 335 -4.23 13.83 21.80
N ILE A 336 -4.08 12.98 20.79
CA ILE A 336 -5.11 12.07 20.31
C ILE A 336 -4.76 10.69 20.84
N GLU A 337 -5.60 10.18 21.74
CA GLU A 337 -5.50 8.83 22.29
C GLU A 337 -5.53 7.79 21.17
N ALA A 338 -4.86 6.66 21.39
CA ALA A 338 -4.79 5.60 20.39
C ALA A 338 -6.17 5.01 20.06
N SER A 339 -7.09 4.99 21.02
CA SER A 339 -8.50 4.60 20.86
C SER A 339 -9.26 5.42 19.81
N GLN A 340 -8.79 6.64 19.53
CA GLN A 340 -9.40 7.58 18.59
C GLN A 340 -8.79 7.51 17.18
N TRP A 341 -7.70 6.75 17.00
CA TRP A 341 -7.11 6.59 15.68
C TRP A 341 -8.01 5.71 14.80
N GLY A 342 -8.11 6.04 13.51
CA GLY A 342 -8.86 5.22 12.57
C GLY A 342 -8.36 5.33 11.13
N GLY A 343 -9.08 4.65 10.24
CA GLY A 343 -8.83 4.66 8.81
C GLY A 343 -7.49 4.06 8.40
N LEU A 344 -7.01 4.49 7.23
CA LEU A 344 -5.74 4.04 6.66
C LEU A 344 -4.55 4.32 7.59
N PHE A 345 -4.61 5.37 8.40
CA PHE A 345 -3.58 5.69 9.38
C PHE A 345 -3.36 4.54 10.38
N VAL A 346 -4.42 3.92 10.90
CA VAL A 346 -4.30 2.77 11.82
C VAL A 346 -3.68 1.57 11.11
N ASN A 347 -4.09 1.26 9.88
CA ASN A 347 -3.47 0.18 9.12
C ASN A 347 -1.97 0.42 8.91
N LEU A 348 -1.56 1.66 8.60
CA LEU A 348 -0.15 2.03 8.41
C LEU A 348 0.67 1.93 9.69
N ILE A 349 0.16 2.44 10.83
CA ILE A 349 0.91 2.38 12.10
C ILE A 349 1.02 0.94 12.61
N VAL A 350 -0.05 0.13 12.48
CA VAL A 350 -0.04 -1.28 12.90
C VAL A 350 0.87 -2.13 12.01
N ALA A 351 0.84 -1.92 10.69
CA ALA A 351 1.76 -2.61 9.79
C ALA A 351 3.21 -2.22 10.08
N THR A 352 3.48 -0.93 10.32
CA THR A 352 4.82 -0.46 10.66
C THR A 352 5.30 -1.02 12.01
N ALA A 353 4.40 -1.19 13.00
CA ALA A 353 4.73 -1.85 14.26
C ALA A 353 5.07 -3.33 14.05
N GLY A 354 4.29 -4.05 13.25
CA GLY A 354 4.60 -5.41 12.84
C GLY A 354 5.98 -5.52 12.17
N CYS A 355 6.39 -4.48 11.42
CA CYS A 355 7.72 -4.41 10.85
C CYS A 355 8.82 -4.10 11.88
N VAL A 356 8.68 -3.01 12.63
CA VAL A 356 9.72 -2.49 13.54
C VAL A 356 9.85 -3.34 14.79
N LEU A 357 8.74 -3.56 15.50
CA LEU A 357 8.71 -4.39 16.70
C LEU A 357 8.93 -5.85 16.32
N GLY A 358 8.30 -6.32 15.24
CA GLY A 358 8.49 -7.68 14.78
C GLY A 358 9.91 -7.99 14.35
N PHE A 359 10.59 -7.08 13.64
CA PHE A 359 12.01 -7.31 13.33
C PHE A 359 12.86 -7.38 14.61
N GLY A 360 12.66 -6.47 15.58
CA GLY A 360 13.36 -6.49 16.86
C GLY A 360 13.12 -7.79 17.65
N ILE A 361 11.86 -8.16 17.84
CA ILE A 361 11.45 -9.39 18.53
C ILE A 361 12.00 -10.62 17.78
N GLY A 362 11.91 -10.63 16.45
CA GLY A 362 12.37 -11.73 15.62
C GLY A 362 13.87 -11.97 15.72
N VAL A 363 14.69 -10.91 15.79
CA VAL A 363 16.13 -11.03 16.02
C VAL A 363 16.41 -11.65 17.39
N VAL A 364 15.73 -11.19 18.45
CA VAL A 364 15.90 -11.72 19.80
C VAL A 364 15.52 -13.20 19.87
N LEU A 365 14.37 -13.57 19.31
CA LEU A 365 13.87 -14.95 19.30
C LEU A 365 14.73 -15.88 18.42
N ALA A 366 15.24 -15.40 17.28
CA ALA A 366 16.14 -16.17 16.42
C ALA A 366 17.43 -16.53 17.16
N PHE A 367 18.03 -15.58 17.88
CA PHE A 367 19.22 -15.84 18.68
C PHE A 367 18.93 -16.67 19.93
N GLY A 368 17.80 -16.42 20.60
CA GLY A 368 17.35 -17.22 21.73
C GLY A 368 17.23 -18.70 21.36
N ARG A 369 16.58 -18.99 20.23
CA ARG A 369 16.42 -20.34 19.69
C ARG A 369 17.74 -21.03 19.33
N GLN A 370 18.74 -20.30 18.83
CA GLN A 370 20.08 -20.84 18.52
C GLN A 370 21.01 -20.92 19.73
N SER A 371 20.56 -20.52 20.92
CA SER A 371 21.37 -20.59 22.12
C SER A 371 21.52 -22.03 22.60
N ASP A 372 22.74 -22.41 23.01
CA ASP A 372 23.00 -23.71 23.64
C ASP A 372 22.37 -23.82 25.04
N GLN A 373 21.99 -22.68 25.64
CA GLN A 373 21.40 -22.62 26.97
C GLN A 373 19.87 -22.84 26.91
N PRO A 374 19.33 -23.90 27.54
CA PRO A 374 17.90 -24.20 27.51
C PRO A 374 17.00 -23.06 27.99
N PHE A 375 17.52 -22.23 28.91
CA PHE A 375 16.80 -21.07 29.43
C PHE A 375 16.38 -20.05 28.35
N PHE A 376 17.17 -19.91 27.27
CA PHE A 376 16.84 -19.00 26.17
C PHE A 376 16.18 -19.73 25.00
N SER A 377 16.62 -20.95 24.71
CA SER A 377 16.12 -21.70 23.55
C SER A 377 14.72 -22.26 23.76
N VAL A 378 14.41 -22.84 24.93
CA VAL A 378 13.10 -23.47 25.18
C VAL A 378 11.96 -22.44 25.14
N PRO A 379 12.01 -21.28 25.85
CA PRO A 379 10.95 -20.29 25.75
C PRO A 379 10.81 -19.70 24.35
N SER A 380 11.93 -19.49 23.64
CA SER A 380 11.92 -18.96 22.28
C SER A 380 11.26 -19.94 21.31
N ILE A 381 11.59 -21.23 21.40
CA ILE A 381 10.96 -22.30 20.61
C ILE A 381 9.47 -22.36 20.94
N ALA A 382 9.10 -22.41 22.21
CA ALA A 382 7.70 -22.49 22.63
C ALA A 382 6.87 -21.32 22.10
N LEU A 383 7.37 -20.09 22.22
CA LEU A 383 6.67 -18.90 21.72
C LEU A 383 6.55 -18.91 20.19
N ILE A 384 7.64 -19.22 19.47
CA ILE A 384 7.64 -19.28 18.01
C ILE A 384 6.64 -20.32 17.51
N GLU A 385 6.73 -21.55 18.00
CA GLU A 385 5.88 -22.65 17.52
C GLU A 385 4.41 -22.40 17.88
N LEU A 386 4.12 -21.91 19.10
CA LEU A 386 2.76 -21.63 19.53
C LEU A 386 2.10 -20.53 18.69
N VAL A 387 2.79 -19.40 18.52
CA VAL A 387 2.24 -18.24 17.79
C VAL A 387 2.03 -18.56 16.32
N ARG A 388 2.99 -19.25 15.68
CA ARG A 388 2.90 -19.62 14.25
C ARG A 388 1.89 -20.74 13.97
N SER A 389 1.55 -21.55 14.98
CA SER A 389 0.54 -22.61 14.84
C SER A 389 -0.90 -22.07 14.91
N GLY A 390 -1.10 -20.92 15.55
CA GLY A 390 -2.40 -20.27 15.69
C GLY A 390 -2.69 -19.25 14.59
N PRO A 391 -3.96 -19.06 14.19
CA PRO A 391 -4.32 -17.99 13.27
C PRO A 391 -4.24 -16.63 13.97
N LEU A 392 -3.82 -15.57 13.25
CA LEU A 392 -3.65 -14.22 13.81
C LEU A 392 -4.90 -13.72 14.53
N ILE A 393 -6.09 -14.00 13.99
CA ILE A 393 -7.37 -13.62 14.60
C ILE A 393 -7.49 -14.07 16.07
N CYS A 394 -7.04 -15.28 16.42
CA CYS A 394 -7.07 -15.77 17.80
C CYS A 394 -6.17 -14.92 18.71
N TRP A 395 -5.02 -14.49 18.20
CA TRP A 395 -4.10 -13.62 18.92
C TRP A 395 -4.64 -12.20 19.09
N LEU A 396 -5.41 -11.69 18.12
CA LEU A 396 -6.12 -10.41 18.26
C LEU A 396 -7.20 -10.49 19.34
N TRP A 397 -7.99 -11.56 19.36
CA TRP A 397 -8.95 -11.80 20.45
C TRP A 397 -8.25 -11.93 21.80
N PHE A 398 -7.12 -12.63 21.88
CA PHE A 398 -6.31 -12.67 23.10
C PHE A 398 -5.88 -11.26 23.53
N ALA A 399 -5.41 -10.43 22.59
CA ALA A 399 -4.98 -9.08 22.87
C ALA A 399 -6.11 -8.15 23.34
N VAL A 400 -7.35 -8.38 22.90
CA VAL A 400 -8.51 -7.60 23.36
C VAL A 400 -9.03 -8.09 24.71
N PHE A 401 -9.18 -9.40 24.91
CA PHE A 401 -9.93 -9.95 26.04
C PHE A 401 -9.10 -10.48 27.20
N LEU A 402 -7.89 -11.02 26.93
CA LEU A 402 -7.06 -11.64 27.97
C LEU A 402 -5.87 -10.77 28.36
N MET A 403 -5.34 -9.99 27.41
CA MET A 403 -4.19 -9.14 27.64
C MET A 403 -4.44 -7.98 28.63
N PRO A 404 -5.64 -7.36 28.73
CA PRO A 404 -5.93 -6.38 29.78
C PRO A 404 -5.68 -6.93 31.18
N ASP A 405 -6.17 -8.14 31.48
CA ASP A 405 -5.97 -8.79 32.80
C ASP A 405 -4.47 -8.99 33.14
N LEU A 406 -3.63 -9.14 32.11
CA LEU A 406 -2.18 -9.28 32.26
C LEU A 406 -1.44 -7.94 32.35
N MET A 407 -1.89 -6.92 31.62
CA MET A 407 -1.19 -5.65 31.45
C MET A 407 -1.68 -4.55 32.38
N ASP A 408 -2.98 -4.41 32.59
CA ASP A 408 -3.59 -3.32 33.36
C ASP A 408 -3.05 -3.18 34.79
N PRO A 409 -2.64 -4.26 35.50
CA PRO A 409 -1.96 -4.14 36.79
C PRO A 409 -0.64 -3.35 36.74
N PHE A 410 0.01 -3.28 35.57
CA PHE A 410 1.30 -2.61 35.36
C PHE A 410 1.17 -1.33 34.53
N TYR A 411 0.32 -1.36 33.51
CA TYR A 411 0.13 -0.30 32.53
C TYR A 411 -1.23 -0.49 31.85
N ASN A 412 -2.15 0.45 32.08
CA ASN A 412 -3.46 0.50 31.41
C ASN A 412 -3.25 0.88 29.94
N ALA A 413 -2.98 -0.13 29.11
CA ALA A 413 -2.66 0.03 27.71
C ALA A 413 -3.96 0.10 26.90
N GLU A 414 -4.12 1.12 26.05
CA GLU A 414 -5.23 1.20 25.11
C GLU A 414 -5.24 0.04 24.09
N ASP A 415 -6.41 -0.26 23.52
CA ASP A 415 -6.62 -1.41 22.62
C ASP A 415 -5.62 -1.43 21.45
N ILE A 416 -5.42 -0.29 20.78
CA ILE A 416 -4.47 -0.19 19.66
C ILE A 416 -3.03 -0.44 20.12
N MET A 417 -2.64 -0.04 21.33
CA MET A 417 -1.30 -0.32 21.86
C MET A 417 -1.08 -1.82 22.05
N ARG A 418 -2.09 -2.53 22.55
CA ARG A 418 -2.08 -3.99 22.67
C ARG A 418 -2.03 -4.65 21.28
N MET A 419 -2.71 -4.10 20.28
CA MET A 419 -2.62 -4.57 18.89
C MET A 419 -1.24 -4.35 18.27
N LEU A 420 -0.62 -3.19 18.48
CA LEU A 420 0.74 -2.90 18.00
C LEU A 420 1.74 -3.92 18.54
N LEU A 421 1.64 -4.23 19.84
CA LEU A 421 2.47 -5.25 20.49
C LEU A 421 2.18 -6.65 19.93
N MET A 422 0.91 -7.03 19.79
CA MET A 422 0.54 -8.35 19.29
C MET A 422 0.96 -8.58 17.84
N PHE A 423 0.78 -7.59 16.96
CA PHE A 423 1.32 -7.62 15.59
C PHE A 423 2.84 -7.69 15.59
N GLY A 424 3.51 -7.00 16.51
CA GLY A 424 4.95 -7.11 16.74
C GLY A 424 5.38 -8.53 17.13
N ILE A 425 4.72 -9.16 18.10
CA ILE A 425 5.03 -10.52 18.54
C ILE A 425 4.78 -11.52 17.40
N PHE A 426 3.60 -11.43 16.76
CA PHE A 426 3.24 -12.31 15.66
C PHE A 426 4.23 -12.19 14.50
N GLY A 427 4.46 -10.96 14.00
CA GLY A 427 5.46 -10.69 12.98
C GLY A 427 6.86 -11.16 13.39
N GLY A 428 7.23 -10.95 14.65
CA GLY A 428 8.52 -11.37 15.19
C GLY A 428 8.72 -12.88 15.20
N CYS A 429 7.70 -13.67 15.52
CA CYS A 429 7.79 -15.13 15.45
C CYS A 429 8.02 -15.63 14.01
N TYR A 430 7.37 -15.03 13.01
CA TYR A 430 7.60 -15.39 11.60
C TYR A 430 8.98 -14.93 11.12
N ILE A 431 9.41 -13.71 11.49
CA ILE A 431 10.73 -13.19 11.14
C ILE A 431 11.84 -14.00 11.82
N ALA A 432 11.64 -14.46 13.05
CA ALA A 432 12.60 -15.30 13.76
C ALA A 432 12.94 -16.57 12.97
N GLU A 433 11.94 -17.19 12.35
CA GLU A 433 12.11 -18.42 11.57
C GLU A 433 12.74 -18.16 10.20
N VAL A 434 12.41 -17.03 9.58
CA VAL A 434 13.10 -16.54 8.38
C VAL A 434 14.57 -16.29 8.69
N LEU A 435 14.88 -15.53 9.76
CA LEU A 435 16.25 -15.24 10.18
C LEU A 435 17.01 -16.49 10.62
N ARG A 436 16.34 -17.49 11.23
CA ARG A 436 16.97 -18.78 11.55
C ARG A 436 17.50 -19.46 10.29
N GLY A 437 16.71 -19.51 9.22
CA GLY A 437 17.16 -20.01 7.92
C GLY A 437 18.33 -19.20 7.35
N GLY A 438 18.28 -17.86 7.48
CA GLY A 438 19.36 -16.97 7.05
C GLY A 438 20.67 -17.18 7.80
N LEU A 439 20.61 -17.29 9.14
CA LEU A 439 21.76 -17.52 10.01
C LEU A 439 22.41 -18.89 9.76
N GLN A 440 21.61 -19.90 9.40
CA GLN A 440 22.11 -21.22 9.00
C GLN A 440 22.77 -21.21 7.61
N ALA A 441 22.42 -20.27 6.75
CA ALA A 441 23.00 -20.11 5.42
C ALA A 441 24.33 -19.33 5.41
N VAL A 442 24.74 -18.74 6.55
CA VAL A 442 26.02 -18.04 6.68
C VAL A 442 27.17 -19.04 6.68
N ASP A 443 28.13 -18.88 5.76
CA ASP A 443 29.32 -19.72 5.61
C ASP A 443 30.11 -19.81 6.92
N SER A 444 30.51 -21.02 7.32
CA SER A 444 31.32 -21.27 8.51
C SER A 444 32.66 -20.53 8.45
N GLY A 445 33.24 -20.34 7.26
CA GLY A 445 34.48 -19.60 7.06
C GLY A 445 34.38 -18.13 7.52
N GLN A 446 33.21 -17.50 7.44
CA GLN A 446 33.01 -16.15 7.99
C GLN A 446 33.03 -16.14 9.52
N LYS A 447 32.48 -17.20 10.15
CA LYS A 447 32.50 -17.35 11.61
C LYS A 447 33.92 -17.63 12.10
N GLU A 448 34.64 -18.52 11.41
CA GLU A 448 36.04 -18.84 11.71
C GLU A 448 36.96 -17.62 11.55
N ALA A 449 36.79 -16.85 10.47
CA ALA A 449 37.55 -15.61 10.25
C ALA A 449 37.28 -14.57 11.34
N ALA A 450 36.03 -14.41 11.76
CA ALA A 450 35.66 -13.50 12.86
C ALA A 450 36.32 -13.89 14.18
N LEU A 451 36.32 -15.18 14.51
CA LEU A 451 36.98 -15.72 15.70
C LEU A 451 38.51 -15.58 15.62
N ALA A 452 39.11 -15.79 14.45
CA ALA A 452 40.55 -15.60 14.23
C ALA A 452 40.98 -14.13 14.40
N LEU A 453 40.09 -13.18 14.12
CA LEU A 453 40.28 -11.75 14.38
C LEU A 453 40.04 -11.36 15.85
N GLY A 454 39.70 -12.32 16.72
CA GLY A 454 39.50 -12.09 18.15
C GLY A 454 38.14 -11.48 18.51
N LEU A 455 37.14 -11.54 17.62
CA LEU A 455 35.79 -11.10 17.94
C LEU A 455 35.14 -12.05 18.96
N SER A 456 34.52 -11.47 20.00
CA SER A 456 33.73 -12.24 20.97
C SER A 456 32.51 -12.89 20.29
N PRO A 457 31.95 -13.99 20.85
CA PRO A 457 30.78 -14.65 20.27
C PRO A 457 29.58 -13.71 20.02
N PHE A 458 29.37 -12.73 20.89
CA PHE A 458 28.33 -11.72 20.72
C PHE A 458 28.64 -10.75 19.57
N GLN A 459 29.90 -10.31 19.44
CA GLN A 459 30.34 -9.47 18.32
C GLN A 459 30.24 -10.23 16.99
N THR A 460 30.66 -11.51 16.95
CA THR A 460 30.52 -12.36 15.75
C THR A 460 29.05 -12.47 15.33
N LYS A 461 28.14 -12.74 16.28
CA LYS A 461 26.70 -12.82 16.00
C LYS A 461 26.12 -11.49 15.51
N MET A 462 26.41 -10.37 16.16
CA MET A 462 25.81 -9.06 15.84
C MET A 462 26.44 -8.37 14.63
N GLN A 463 27.74 -8.51 14.43
CA GLN A 463 28.48 -7.74 13.42
C GLN A 463 28.75 -8.54 12.14
N VAL A 464 28.71 -9.87 12.21
CA VAL A 464 29.02 -10.75 11.06
C VAL A 464 27.80 -11.59 10.67
N GLU A 465 27.27 -12.40 11.57
CA GLU A 465 26.19 -13.34 11.22
C GLU A 465 24.86 -12.62 10.95
N LEU A 466 24.44 -11.70 11.83
CA LEU A 466 23.16 -11.01 11.71
C LEU A 466 23.05 -10.18 10.42
N PRO A 467 23.99 -9.30 10.07
CA PRO A 467 23.86 -8.48 8.87
C PRO A 467 23.82 -9.33 7.60
N ASN A 468 24.60 -10.42 7.56
CA ASN A 468 24.62 -11.34 6.43
C ASN A 468 23.33 -12.16 6.33
N ALA A 469 22.82 -12.67 7.45
CA ALA A 469 21.54 -13.38 7.49
C ALA A 469 20.38 -12.47 7.08
N VAL A 470 20.29 -11.26 7.62
CA VAL A 470 19.26 -10.28 7.24
C VAL A 470 19.34 -9.97 5.76
N ARG A 471 20.55 -9.78 5.21
CA ARG A 471 20.76 -9.52 3.80
C ARG A 471 20.26 -10.66 2.92
N THR A 472 20.59 -11.92 3.24
CA THR A 472 20.19 -13.08 2.43
C THR A 472 18.70 -13.37 2.52
N THR A 473 18.06 -13.07 3.65
CA THR A 473 16.63 -13.33 3.86
C THR A 473 15.74 -12.11 3.65
N LEU A 474 16.29 -10.98 3.22
CA LEU A 474 15.56 -9.73 3.04
C LEU A 474 14.29 -9.87 2.17
N PRO A 475 14.30 -10.62 1.04
CA PRO A 475 13.10 -10.82 0.23
C PRO A 475 11.98 -11.53 1.00
N SER A 476 12.33 -12.53 1.82
CA SER A 476 11.39 -13.26 2.68
C SER A 476 10.85 -12.38 3.81
N ILE A 477 11.68 -11.53 4.41
CA ILE A 477 11.25 -10.55 5.42
C ILE A 477 10.23 -9.58 4.81
N VAL A 478 10.49 -9.06 3.62
CA VAL A 478 9.53 -8.18 2.92
C VAL A 478 8.23 -8.93 2.59
N SER A 479 8.29 -10.21 2.27
CA SER A 479 7.09 -11.04 2.07
C SER A 479 6.24 -11.15 3.34
N VAL A 480 6.87 -11.35 4.51
CA VAL A 480 6.19 -11.32 5.81
C VAL A 480 5.55 -9.96 6.06
N PHE A 481 6.25 -8.86 5.78
CA PHE A 481 5.70 -7.50 5.92
C PHE A 481 4.50 -7.24 5.01
N ILE A 482 4.52 -7.73 3.77
CA ILE A 482 3.37 -7.65 2.86
C ILE A 482 2.18 -8.47 3.39
N GLY A 483 2.45 -9.61 4.04
CA GLY A 483 1.46 -10.37 4.80
C GLY A 483 0.83 -9.55 5.91
N LEU A 484 1.66 -9.03 6.82
CA LEU A 484 1.22 -8.22 7.96
C LEU A 484 0.44 -6.98 7.53
N TRP A 485 0.84 -6.32 6.44
CA TRP A 485 0.09 -5.20 5.86
C TRP A 485 -1.35 -5.59 5.55
N LYS A 486 -1.57 -6.69 4.82
CA LYS A 486 -2.92 -7.20 4.51
C LYS A 486 -3.65 -7.64 5.77
N ASP A 487 -2.96 -8.29 6.68
CA ASP A 487 -3.53 -8.80 7.93
C ASP A 487 -4.00 -7.68 8.87
N THR A 488 -3.52 -6.44 8.71
CA THR A 488 -4.07 -5.27 9.45
C THR A 488 -5.56 -5.06 9.20
N THR A 489 -6.12 -5.57 8.10
CA THR A 489 -7.56 -5.52 7.88
C THR A 489 -8.33 -6.31 8.93
N LEU A 490 -7.75 -7.35 9.55
CA LEU A 490 -8.43 -8.16 10.58
C LEU A 490 -8.80 -7.36 11.84
N LEU A 491 -8.27 -6.15 12.01
CA LEU A 491 -8.68 -5.22 13.06
C LEU A 491 -10.17 -4.89 13.01
N PHE A 492 -10.81 -4.97 11.83
CA PHE A 492 -12.26 -4.75 11.70
C PHE A 492 -13.08 -5.71 12.56
N ILE A 493 -12.60 -6.94 12.79
CA ILE A 493 -13.32 -8.00 13.52
C ILE A 493 -13.45 -7.66 15.01
N ILE A 494 -12.46 -6.97 15.55
CA ILE A 494 -12.44 -6.51 16.94
C ILE A 494 -12.99 -5.07 17.06
N ASN A 495 -13.72 -4.61 16.05
CA ASN A 495 -14.41 -3.33 16.01
C ASN A 495 -13.51 -2.08 16.07
N ILE A 496 -12.25 -2.21 15.63
CA ILE A 496 -11.41 -1.05 15.35
C ILE A 496 -11.82 -0.47 13.99
N LEU A 497 -12.02 0.84 13.93
CA LEU A 497 -12.42 1.57 12.73
C LEU A 497 -11.24 1.76 11.77
N ASP A 498 -10.74 0.66 11.22
CA ASP A 498 -9.67 0.65 10.21
C ASP A 498 -10.21 1.03 8.80
N PHE A 499 -9.33 1.11 7.80
CA PHE A 499 -9.71 1.51 6.44
C PHE A 499 -10.80 0.62 5.85
N PHE A 500 -10.72 -0.70 6.06
CA PHE A 500 -11.70 -1.65 5.57
C PHE A 500 -13.05 -1.53 6.30
N LYS A 501 -13.03 -1.43 7.63
CA LYS A 501 -14.25 -1.25 8.43
C LYS A 501 -14.99 0.01 8.05
N LEU A 502 -14.27 1.14 7.93
CA LEU A 502 -14.86 2.40 7.52
C LEU A 502 -15.44 2.30 6.12
N ALA A 503 -14.72 1.75 5.14
CA ALA A 503 -15.23 1.56 3.79
C ALA A 503 -16.51 0.70 3.75
N LYS A 504 -16.58 -0.35 4.57
CA LYS A 504 -17.74 -1.25 4.67
C LYS A 504 -18.95 -0.57 5.30
N ASP A 505 -18.75 0.20 6.37
CA ASP A 505 -19.84 0.77 7.16
C ASP A 505 -20.33 2.12 6.62
N LEU A 506 -19.45 2.84 5.92
CA LEU A 506 -19.69 4.19 5.44
C LEU A 506 -21.06 4.40 4.76
N PRO A 507 -21.48 3.55 3.81
CA PRO A 507 -22.71 3.78 3.07
C PRO A 507 -23.98 3.58 3.93
N ALA A 508 -23.86 2.97 5.11
CA ALA A 508 -24.96 2.85 6.06
C ALA A 508 -25.14 4.09 6.95
N THR A 509 -24.17 5.01 6.94
CA THR A 509 -24.18 6.21 7.80
C THR A 509 -24.81 7.44 7.13
N ASP A 510 -24.86 7.48 5.79
CA ASP A 510 -25.44 8.57 5.02
C ASP A 510 -26.55 8.04 4.10
N LEU A 511 -27.77 8.56 4.26
CA LEU A 511 -28.94 8.19 3.46
C LEU A 511 -28.72 8.43 1.96
N ARG A 512 -27.84 9.38 1.58
CA ARG A 512 -27.49 9.66 0.18
C ARG A 512 -26.82 8.48 -0.51
N PHE A 513 -26.13 7.63 0.25
CA PHE A 513 -25.25 6.59 -0.26
C PHE A 513 -25.70 5.18 0.13
N LEU A 514 -26.92 5.05 0.65
CA LEU A 514 -27.45 3.79 1.14
C LEU A 514 -27.56 2.76 0.00
N GLY A 515 -26.73 1.71 0.06
CA GLY A 515 -26.64 0.68 -0.98
C GLY A 515 -25.31 0.64 -1.73
N ASN A 516 -24.52 1.73 -1.69
CA ASN A 516 -23.29 1.89 -2.47
C ASN A 516 -22.07 1.35 -1.71
N PHE A 517 -22.07 0.04 -1.44
CA PHE A 517 -21.04 -0.64 -0.64
C PHE A 517 -19.81 -1.06 -1.45
N LEU A 518 -19.95 -1.23 -2.76
CA LEU A 518 -18.89 -1.81 -3.58
C LEU A 518 -17.80 -0.79 -3.88
N GLU A 519 -18.16 0.47 -4.11
CA GLU A 519 -17.29 1.58 -4.46
C GLU A 519 -16.18 1.80 -3.42
N PRO A 520 -16.47 2.03 -2.13
CA PRO A 520 -15.43 2.20 -1.13
C PRO A 520 -14.62 0.92 -0.89
N LEU A 521 -15.21 -0.27 -1.08
CA LEU A 521 -14.50 -1.55 -0.94
C LEU A 521 -13.51 -1.79 -2.08
N TYR A 522 -13.86 -1.47 -3.33
CA TYR A 522 -12.93 -1.57 -4.46
C TYR A 522 -11.78 -0.58 -4.34
N VAL A 523 -12.05 0.64 -3.88
CA VAL A 523 -10.99 1.62 -3.57
C VAL A 523 -10.08 1.08 -2.46
N THR A 524 -10.67 0.49 -1.42
CA THR A 524 -9.92 -0.16 -0.34
C THR A 524 -9.00 -1.25 -0.87
N ALA A 525 -9.53 -2.18 -1.68
CA ALA A 525 -8.76 -3.25 -2.29
C ALA A 525 -7.63 -2.71 -3.19
N LEU A 526 -7.90 -1.68 -3.99
CA LEU A 526 -6.92 -1.05 -4.86
C LEU A 526 -5.77 -0.42 -4.06
N VAL A 527 -6.09 0.35 -3.01
CA VAL A 527 -5.07 0.96 -2.14
C VAL A 527 -4.20 -0.12 -1.51
N PHE A 528 -4.79 -1.13 -0.89
CA PHE A 528 -4.05 -2.25 -0.28
C PHE A 528 -3.17 -2.97 -1.31
N TRP A 529 -3.69 -3.18 -2.53
CA TRP A 529 -2.93 -3.79 -3.64
C TRP A 529 -1.78 -2.91 -4.10
N VAL A 530 -1.97 -1.59 -4.26
CA VAL A 530 -0.89 -0.66 -4.67
C VAL A 530 0.27 -0.70 -3.67
N PHE A 531 -0.02 -0.69 -2.36
CA PHE A 531 1.01 -0.82 -1.32
C PHE A 531 1.74 -2.17 -1.40
N ALA A 532 0.99 -3.28 -1.49
CA ALA A 532 1.56 -4.61 -1.58
C ALA A 532 2.41 -4.80 -2.86
N PHE A 533 1.92 -4.29 -3.99
CA PHE A 533 2.62 -4.31 -5.26
C PHE A 533 3.91 -3.50 -5.19
N TYR A 534 3.86 -2.28 -4.66
CA TYR A 534 5.05 -1.43 -4.50
C TYR A 534 6.13 -2.10 -3.65
N LEU A 535 5.76 -2.64 -2.48
CA LEU A 535 6.68 -3.39 -1.62
C LEU A 535 7.24 -4.65 -2.31
N SER A 536 6.42 -5.35 -3.08
CA SER A 536 6.85 -6.51 -3.88
C SER A 536 7.87 -6.11 -4.96
N ARG A 537 7.66 -5.00 -5.66
CA ARG A 537 8.62 -4.46 -6.65
C ARG A 537 9.96 -4.10 -6.00
N ILE A 538 9.93 -3.50 -4.80
CA ILE A 538 11.15 -3.22 -4.03
C ILE A 538 11.85 -4.53 -3.68
N SER A 539 11.13 -5.53 -3.16
CA SER A 539 11.68 -6.84 -2.80
C SER A 539 12.42 -7.50 -3.97
N MET A 540 11.77 -7.59 -5.14
CA MET A 540 12.40 -8.16 -6.35
C MET A 540 13.63 -7.38 -6.82
N LYS A 541 13.63 -6.05 -6.66
CA LYS A 541 14.79 -5.22 -7.02
C LYS A 541 15.97 -5.49 -6.10
N ILE A 542 15.70 -5.61 -4.79
CA ILE A 542 16.69 -5.97 -3.79
C ILE A 542 17.24 -7.37 -4.07
N GLU A 543 16.39 -8.35 -4.33
CA GLU A 543 16.77 -9.73 -4.65
C GLU A 543 17.73 -9.81 -5.85
N LYS A 544 17.44 -9.06 -6.92
CA LYS A 544 18.34 -8.92 -8.08
C LYS A 544 19.67 -8.29 -7.71
N GLY A 545 19.66 -7.21 -6.92
CA GLY A 545 20.88 -6.53 -6.47
C GLY A 545 21.77 -7.39 -5.54
N LEU A 546 21.19 -8.40 -4.90
CA LEU A 546 21.90 -9.36 -4.05
C LEU A 546 22.48 -10.55 -4.83
N GLY A 547 22.21 -10.68 -6.13
CA GLY A 547 22.65 -11.82 -6.94
C GLY A 547 21.96 -13.15 -6.56
N LEU A 548 20.82 -13.08 -5.86
CA LEU A 548 20.06 -14.26 -5.44
C LEU A 548 19.19 -14.83 -6.58
N VAL A 549 18.96 -14.03 -7.63
CA VAL A 549 18.25 -14.46 -8.83
C VAL A 549 19.20 -15.26 -9.72
N ARG A 550 19.04 -16.58 -9.78
CA ARG A 550 19.53 -17.39 -10.91
C ARG A 550 18.64 -17.07 -12.11
N GLU A 551 19.18 -16.43 -13.14
CA GLU A 551 18.46 -16.06 -14.38
C GLU A 551 18.01 -17.25 -15.26
N GLY A 552 17.63 -18.40 -14.68
CA GLY A 552 17.25 -19.60 -15.43
C GLY A 552 16.21 -20.52 -14.77
N GLY A 553 15.54 -20.10 -13.69
CA GLY A 553 14.61 -20.97 -12.94
C GLY A 553 13.18 -21.07 -13.48
N GLY A 554 12.84 -20.37 -14.57
CA GLY A 554 11.46 -20.30 -15.08
C GLY A 554 10.98 -21.52 -15.87
N GLU A 555 11.84 -22.50 -16.15
CA GLU A 555 11.49 -23.71 -16.92
C GLU A 555 11.45 -24.99 -16.08
N ALA A 556 11.62 -24.89 -14.76
CA ALA A 556 11.53 -26.05 -13.87
C ALA A 556 10.73 -25.71 -12.61
N ALA A 557 9.42 -25.49 -12.78
CA ALA A 557 8.42 -25.60 -11.73
C ALA A 557 7.15 -26.20 -12.32
#